data_AF-A0A392R6E4-F1
#
_entry.id   AF-A0A392R6E4-F1
#
_cell.length_a   1.000
_cell.length_b   1.000
_cell.length_c   1.000
_cell.angle_alpha   90.00
_cell.angle_beta   90.00
_cell.angle_gamma   90.00
#
_symmetry.space_group_name_H-M   'P 1'
#
loop_
_entity.id
_entity.type
_entity.pdbx_description
1 polymer ?
#
loop_
_entity_poly.entity_id
_entity_poly.type
_entity_poly.pdbx_seq_one_letter_code
_entity_poly.pdbx_strand_id
1 'polypeptide(L)' 'MWLWRLDPVKGYSVRGAYQLLTSHPSDSLDAAADLIWHKQVSLKVSIFAWRLLRERLPTKTNLAIRGIITPEA' A
#
# COMPACT_ATOMS: atom_id res chain seq x y z
N MET A 1 6.75 -12.55 -3.61
CA MET A 1 6.27 -13.94 -3.74
C MET A 1 5.83 -14.38 -2.35
N TRP A 2 4.55 -14.74 -2.17
CA TRP A 2 4.05 -15.22 -0.87
C TRP A 2 4.45 -16.69 -0.71
N LEU A 3 5.20 -17.02 0.35
CA LEU A 3 5.58 -18.39 0.69
C LEU A 3 4.83 -18.81 1.95
N TRP A 4 3.95 -19.80 1.84
CA TRP A 4 3.28 -20.38 2.99
C TRP A 4 4.30 -21.17 3.84
N ARG A 5 4.69 -20.62 4.99
CA ARG A 5 5.50 -21.36 5.98
C ARG A 5 4.57 -21.99 7.02
N LEU A 6 4.68 -23.30 7.20
CA LEU A 6 4.08 -24.01 8.34
C LEU A 6 4.64 -23.40 9.64
N ASP A 7 3.78 -23.03 10.58
CA ASP A 7 4.20 -22.87 11.97
C ASP A 7 4.43 -24.28 12.54
N PRO A 8 5.69 -24.69 12.81
CA PRO A 8 6.02 -26.07 13.14
C PRO A 8 5.50 -26.51 14.52
N VAL A 9 4.99 -25.59 15.35
CA VAL A 9 4.57 -25.87 16.73
C VAL A 9 3.05 -25.85 16.90
N LYS A 10 2.33 -24.96 16.20
CA LYS A 10 0.88 -24.74 16.41
C LYS A 10 -0.03 -25.30 15.32
N GLY A 11 0.51 -25.73 14.18
CA GLY A 11 -0.29 -26.18 13.03
C GLY A 11 -1.10 -25.06 12.38
N TYR A 12 -1.92 -25.40 11.38
CA TYR A 12 -2.72 -24.44 10.62
C TYR A 12 -3.94 -23.97 11.42
N SER A 13 -3.83 -22.81 12.06
CA SER A 13 -5.00 -22.12 12.61
C SER A 13 -5.32 -20.88 11.78
N VAL A 14 -6.62 -20.65 11.52
CA VAL A 14 -7.12 -19.43 10.87
C VAL A 14 -6.61 -18.18 11.59
N ARG A 15 -6.53 -18.26 12.93
CA ARG A 15 -6.00 -17.19 13.78
C ARG A 15 -4.53 -16.88 13.48
N GLY A 16 -3.68 -17.90 13.34
CA GLY A 16 -2.25 -17.72 13.04
C GLY A 16 -2.03 -17.15 11.64
N ALA A 17 -2.78 -17.63 10.65
CA ALA A 17 -2.74 -17.09 9.29
C ALA A 17 -3.21 -15.62 9.25
N TYR A 18 -4.30 -15.30 9.94
CA TYR A 18 -4.81 -13.94 10.05
C TYR A 18 -3.77 -13.01 10.69
N GLN A 19 -3.15 -13.44 11.80
CA GLN A 19 -2.08 -12.68 12.47
C GLN A 19 -0.87 -12.46 11.57
N LEU A 20 -0.43 -13.47 10.81
CA LEU A 20 0.67 -13.32 9.84
C LEU A 20 0.36 -12.33 8.71
N LEU A 21 -0.90 -12.29 8.26
CA LEU A 21 -1.36 -11.36 7.23
C LEU A 21 -1.50 -9.93 7.76
N THR A 22 -1.84 -9.77 9.03
CA THR A 22 -2.03 -8.46 9.68
C THR A 22 -0.82 -7.97 10.47
N SER A 23 0.20 -8.79 10.70
CA SER A 23 1.44 -8.42 11.38
C SER A 23 2.39 -7.59 10.52
N HIS A 24 1.98 -7.17 9.32
CA HIS A 24 2.78 -6.24 8.54
C HIS A 24 2.99 -4.99 9.39
N PRO A 25 4.22 -4.48 9.54
CA PRO A 25 4.43 -3.21 10.22
C PRO A 25 3.52 -2.20 9.54
N SER A 26 2.75 -1.46 10.34
CA SER A 26 1.93 -0.35 9.89
C SER A 26 2.83 0.56 9.07
N ASP A 27 2.65 0.53 7.75
CA ASP A 27 3.47 1.32 6.83
C ASP A 27 3.32 2.79 7.20
N SER A 28 4.34 3.61 6.95
CA SER A 28 4.24 5.07 7.10
C SER A 28 3.08 5.68 6.32
N LEU A 29 2.54 4.95 5.34
CA LEU A 29 1.32 5.24 4.61
C LEU A 29 0.08 5.34 5.50
N ASP A 30 0.00 4.57 6.59
CA ASP A 30 -1.16 4.48 7.47
C ASP A 30 -1.39 5.79 8.26
N ALA A 31 -0.31 6.30 8.87
CA ALA A 31 -0.34 7.61 9.54
C ALA A 31 -0.65 8.76 8.55
N ALA A 32 -0.15 8.67 7.32
CA ALA A 32 -0.47 9.64 6.28
C ALA A 32 -1.93 9.51 5.80
N ALA A 33 -2.50 8.31 5.79
CA ALA A 33 -3.89 8.06 5.44
C ALA A 33 -4.86 8.70 6.44
N ASP A 34 -4.58 8.59 7.74
CA ASP A 34 -5.39 9.21 8.80
C ASP A 34 -5.45 10.74 8.65
N LEU A 35 -4.31 11.36 8.32
CA LEU A 35 -4.25 12.80 8.06
C LEU A 35 -5.02 13.20 6.79
N ILE A 36 -4.92 12.39 5.73
CA ILE A 36 -5.58 12.62 4.43
C ILE A 36 -7.11 12.56 4.56
N TRP A 37 -7.63 11.63 5.35
CA TRP A 37 -9.07 11.45 5.54
C TRP A 37 -9.66 12.30 6.67
N HIS A 38 -8.87 13.19 7.26
CA HIS A 38 -9.32 14.08 8.30
C HIS A 38 -10.47 14.98 7.83
N LYS A 39 -11.52 15.11 8.65
CA LYS A 39 -12.80 15.80 8.30
C LYS A 39 -12.62 17.26 7.86
N GLN A 40 -11.52 17.90 8.24
CA GLN A 40 -11.21 19.29 7.88
C GLN A 40 -10.60 19.43 6.48
N VAL A 41 -10.10 18.33 5.90
CA VAL A 41 -9.52 18.33 4.55
C VAL A 41 -10.64 18.16 3.53
N SER A 42 -10.62 19.00 2.49
CA SER A 42 -11.59 18.86 1.40
C SER A 42 -11.39 17.55 0.64
N LEU A 43 -12.48 16.88 0.26
CA LEU A 43 -12.45 15.56 -0.38
C LEU A 43 -11.58 15.51 -1.65
N LYS A 44 -11.55 16.60 -2.43
CA LYS A 44 -10.70 16.71 -3.63
C LYS A 44 -9.21 16.60 -3.30
N VAL A 45 -8.78 17.24 -2.21
CA VAL A 45 -7.40 17.20 -1.73
C VAL A 45 -7.08 15.80 -1.19
N SER A 46 -8.00 15.20 -0.44
CA SER A 46 -7.81 13.84 0.08
C SER A 46 -7.62 12.81 -1.03
N ILE A 47 -8.48 12.85 -2.06
CA ILE A 47 -8.38 11.94 -3.21
C ILE A 47 -7.08 12.17 -3.98
N PHE A 48 -6.65 13.42 -4.15
CA PHE A 48 -5.39 13.74 -4.83
C PHE A 48 -4.19 13.22 -4.04
N ALA A 49 -4.11 13.50 -2.75
CA ALA A 49 -3.03 13.03 -1.87
C ALA A 49 -2.97 11.50 -1.80
N TRP A 50 -4.12 10.83 -1.74
CA TRP A 50 -4.20 9.36 -1.77
C TRP A 50 -3.66 8.77 -3.08
N ARG A 51 -3.98 9.40 -4.21
CA ARG A 51 -3.43 8.98 -5.53
C ARG A 51 -1.94 9.24 -5.63
N LEU A 52 -1.46 10.34 -5.05
CA LEU A 52 -0.04 10.70 -5.02
C LEU A 52 0.76 9.66 -4.20
N LEU A 53 0.36 9.40 -2.95
CA LEU A 53 1.04 8.44 -2.08
C LEU A 53 1.10 7.02 -2.65
N ARG A 54 0.13 6.64 -3.46
CA ARG A 54 0.09 5.31 -4.10
C ARG A 54 0.76 5.28 -5.47
N GLU A 55 1.41 6.35 -5.90
CA GLU A 55 2.04 6.44 -7.22
C GLU A 55 1.06 6.09 -8.36
N ARG A 56 -0.19 6.56 -8.20
CA ARG A 56 -1.29 6.33 -9.15
C ARG A 56 -1.61 7.55 -10.00
N LEU A 57 -0.84 8.62 -9.84
CA LEU A 57 -0.92 9.76 -10.75
C LEU A 57 -0.13 9.44 -12.03
N PRO A 58 -0.62 9.88 -13.21
CA PRO A 58 0.07 9.71 -14.48
C PRO A 58 1.27 10.66 -14.57
N THR A 59 2.28 10.43 -13.73
CA THR A 59 3.60 11.06 -13.82
C THR A 59 4.44 10.33 -14.84
N LYS A 60 5.43 11.01 -15.45
CA LYS A 60 6.36 10.37 -16.40
C LYS A 60 7.03 9.13 -15.78
N THR A 61 7.44 9.23 -14.52
CA THR A 61 8.02 8.12 -13.76
C THR A 61 7.06 6.94 -13.63
N ASN A 62 5.80 7.16 -13.25
CA ASN A 62 4.81 6.08 -13.11
C ASN A 62 4.42 5.45 -14.45
N LEU A 63 4.40 6.24 -15.52
CA LEU A 63 4.19 5.71 -16.87
C LEU A 63 5.38 4.86 -17.33
N ALA A 64 6.62 5.26 -17.00
CA ALA A 64 7.83 4.50 -17.30
C ALA A 64 7.90 3.19 -16.50
N ILE A 65 7.60 3.22 -15.19
CA ILE A 65 7.53 2.03 -14.33
C ILE A 65 6.52 1.00 -14.87
N ARG A 66 5.42 1.48 -15.47
CA ARG A 66 4.38 0.63 -16.08
C ARG A 66 4.70 0.20 -17.51
N GLY A 67 5.82 0.64 -18.08
CA GLY A 67 6.21 0.35 -19.46
C GLY A 67 5.34 1.03 -20.53
N ILE A 68 4.61 2.10 -20.17
CA ILE A 68 3.77 2.85 -21.11
C ILE A 68 4.61 3.82 -21.93
N ILE A 69 5.62 4.45 -21.32
CA ILE A 69 6.62 5.27 -22.00
C ILE A 69 7.99 4.64 -21.86
N THR A 70 8.80 4.70 -22.92
CA THR A 70 10.24 4.43 -22.81
C THR A 70 10.89 5.55 -21.99
N PRO A 71 11.68 5.24 -20.94
CA PRO A 71 12.50 6.26 -20.32
C PRO A 71 13.42 6.81 -21.40
N GLU A 72 13.34 8.12 -21.64
CA GLU A 72 14.20 8.76 -22.65
C GLU A 72 15.66 8.52 -22.24
N ALA A 73 16.45 8.01 -23.20
CA ALA A 73 17.86 7.63 -23.02
C ALA A 73 18.75 8.83 -22.74
#